data_AF-A0A2G9RKM1-F1
#
_entry.id   AF-A0A2G9RKM1-F1
#
_cell.length_a   1.000
_cell.length_b   1.000
_cell.length_c   1.000
_cell.angle_alpha   90.00
_cell.angle_beta   90.00
_cell.angle_gamma   90.00
#
_symmetry.space_group_name_H-M   'P 1'
#
loop_
_entity.id
_entity.type
_entity.pdbx_description
1 polymer ?
#
loop_
_entity_poly.entity_id
_entity_poly.type
_entity_poly.pdbx_seq_one_letter_code
_entity_poly.pdbx_strand_id
1 'polypeptide(L)'
;AVFTLLLGPFTFFNVQKTKYLQISTSVMRWCAFIIMIVIALIRIGKGEGEGHPPLADVSGIRNLFGVCVYSFMCQHSLPSLITPVSSKKHITGLVLLDYILVLSFYSLLGFTAIYCFSSGALMDMYTLNFSGCKSFVPPVIGYFLGLFPVFTISTNFPIIAVTLRNNWKTLFHREGGTYPWLVDSIVFPLITLIPPIIVAFCTHHLELLVSITGAYAGNGIQYVIPAFLVAFSRKDSALVYGPGLANKHRSPFKQVGWVWFVLLWALLCFIYVTANIILTDGSA
;
A
#
# COMPACT_ATOMS: atom_id res chain seq x y z
N ALA A 1 -3.51 -22.69 -0.56
CA ALA A 1 -3.08 -23.83 0.29
C ALA A 1 -1.56 -23.94 0.42
N VAL A 2 -0.80 -24.20 -0.65
CA VAL A 2 0.68 -24.37 -0.57
C VAL A 2 1.39 -23.14 0.01
N PHE A 3 1.01 -21.93 -0.42
CA PHE A 3 1.54 -20.68 0.13
C PHE A 3 1.39 -20.60 1.65
N THR A 4 0.19 -20.92 2.16
CA THR A 4 -0.13 -20.94 3.59
C THR A 4 0.69 -21.96 4.37
N LEU A 5 0.87 -23.17 3.83
CA LEU A 5 1.64 -24.22 4.49
C LEU A 5 3.13 -23.87 4.57
N LEU A 6 3.68 -23.22 3.55
CA LEU A 6 5.09 -22.85 3.51
C LEU A 6 5.40 -21.62 4.35
N LEU A 7 4.54 -20.58 4.27
CA LEU A 7 4.82 -19.28 4.86
C LEU A 7 4.08 -19.00 6.17
N GLY A 8 2.96 -19.68 6.40
CA GLY A 8 2.20 -19.60 7.65
C GLY A 8 3.03 -19.95 8.89
N PRO A 9 3.89 -20.99 8.89
CA PRO A 9 4.74 -21.28 10.05
C PRO A 9 5.61 -20.11 10.50
N PHE A 10 6.05 -19.24 9.58
CA PHE A 10 6.86 -18.08 9.94
C PHE A 10 6.14 -17.08 10.84
N THR A 11 4.81 -17.09 10.92
CA THR A 11 4.06 -16.24 11.88
C THR A 11 4.26 -16.70 13.33
N PHE A 12 4.62 -17.96 13.54
CA PHE A 12 4.92 -18.53 14.84
C PHE A 12 6.38 -18.26 15.27
N PHE A 13 7.26 -17.96 14.30
CA PHE A 13 8.67 -17.67 14.55
C PHE A 13 8.96 -16.16 14.53
N ASN A 14 9.92 -15.72 15.35
CA ASN A 14 10.38 -14.33 15.31
C ASN A 14 11.46 -14.16 14.23
N VAL A 15 11.02 -13.91 12.98
CA VAL A 15 11.93 -13.57 11.88
C VAL A 15 12.41 -12.13 12.06
N GLN A 16 13.49 -11.92 12.81
CA GLN A 16 13.99 -10.58 13.13
C GLN A 16 15.03 -10.06 12.12
N LYS A 17 15.70 -10.94 11.36
CA LYS A 17 16.74 -10.54 10.37
C LYS A 17 16.17 -10.47 8.95
N THR A 18 15.32 -9.48 8.70
CA THR A 18 14.63 -9.31 7.40
C THR A 18 15.42 -8.46 6.41
N LYS A 19 16.54 -7.85 6.81
CA LYS A 19 17.36 -6.94 5.97
C LYS A 19 17.70 -7.54 4.60
N TYR A 20 18.27 -8.75 4.56
CA TYR A 20 18.69 -9.37 3.30
C TYR A 20 17.51 -9.75 2.41
N LEU A 21 16.42 -10.22 3.02
CA LEU A 21 15.16 -10.52 2.32
C LEU A 21 14.56 -9.26 1.68
N GLN A 22 14.59 -8.13 2.39
CA GLN A 22 14.14 -6.83 1.87
C GLN A 22 15.03 -6.32 0.74
N ILE A 23 16.36 -6.43 0.88
CA ILE A 23 17.31 -6.04 -0.19
C ILE A 23 17.07 -6.90 -1.44
N SER A 24 17.01 -8.22 -1.30
CA SER A 24 16.75 -9.14 -2.41
C SER A 24 15.42 -8.81 -3.12
N THR A 25 14.36 -8.58 -2.35
CA THR A 25 13.05 -8.21 -2.89
C THR A 25 13.08 -6.86 -3.60
N SER A 26 13.85 -5.89 -3.09
CA SER A 26 14.03 -4.59 -3.74
C SER A 26 14.74 -4.71 -5.09
N VAL A 27 15.84 -5.47 -5.15
CA VAL A 27 16.57 -5.73 -6.40
C VAL A 27 15.64 -6.37 -7.43
N MET A 28 14.90 -7.41 -7.03
CA MET A 28 13.96 -8.10 -7.91
C MET A 28 12.84 -7.18 -8.40
N ARG A 29 12.33 -6.28 -7.56
CA ARG A 29 11.36 -5.23 -7.94
C ARG A 29 11.93 -4.31 -9.02
N TRP A 30 13.12 -3.77 -8.81
CA TRP A 30 13.78 -2.92 -9.80
C TRP A 30 13.98 -3.63 -11.13
N CYS A 31 14.46 -4.88 -11.12
CA CYS A 31 14.58 -5.69 -12.34
C CYS A 31 13.24 -5.86 -13.06
N ALA A 32 12.19 -6.29 -12.35
CA ALA A 32 10.87 -6.49 -12.94
C ALA A 32 10.31 -5.20 -13.54
N PHE A 33 10.38 -4.08 -12.81
CA PHE A 33 9.87 -2.80 -13.29
C PHE A 33 10.62 -2.28 -14.51
N ILE A 34 11.96 -2.35 -14.51
CA ILE A 34 12.77 -1.93 -15.66
C ILE A 34 12.42 -2.77 -16.88
N ILE A 35 12.35 -4.10 -16.73
CA ILE A 35 11.99 -5.00 -17.83
C ILE A 35 10.60 -4.65 -18.40
N MET A 36 9.59 -4.49 -17.54
CA MET A 36 8.24 -4.14 -18.00
C MET A 36 8.19 -2.82 -18.76
N ILE A 37 8.86 -1.79 -18.23
CA ILE A 37 8.92 -0.46 -18.87
C ILE A 37 9.62 -0.56 -20.22
N VAL A 38 10.79 -1.20 -20.29
CA VAL A 38 11.57 -1.32 -21.53
C VAL A 38 10.79 -2.10 -22.58
N ILE A 39 10.22 -3.25 -22.23
CA ILE A 39 9.44 -4.07 -23.18
C ILE A 39 8.22 -3.30 -23.68
N ALA A 40 7.48 -2.64 -22.80
CA ALA A 40 6.32 -1.84 -23.19
C ALA A 40 6.70 -0.70 -24.14
N LEU A 41 7.77 0.04 -23.83
CA LEU A 41 8.25 1.14 -24.68
C LEU A 41 8.71 0.65 -26.05
N ILE A 42 9.41 -0.50 -26.13
CA ILE A 42 9.82 -1.07 -27.43
C ILE A 42 8.58 -1.46 -28.24
N ARG A 43 7.57 -2.09 -27.62
CA ARG A 43 6.34 -2.50 -28.31
C ARG A 43 5.55 -1.30 -28.84
N ILE A 44 5.39 -0.27 -28.01
CA ILE A 44 4.77 1.00 -28.42
C ILE A 44 5.56 1.66 -29.54
N GLY A 45 6.89 1.74 -29.42
CA GLY A 45 7.76 2.37 -30.40
C GLY A 45 7.79 1.66 -31.77
N LYS A 46 7.50 0.35 -31.81
CA LYS A 46 7.35 -0.43 -33.05
C LYS A 46 5.96 -0.31 -33.68
N GLY A 47 5.02 0.42 -33.06
CA GLY A 47 3.63 0.48 -33.51
C GLY A 47 2.82 -0.79 -33.23
N GLU A 48 3.33 -1.70 -32.41
CA GLU A 48 2.67 -2.95 -32.00
C GLU A 48 1.87 -2.79 -30.69
N GLY A 49 1.71 -1.55 -30.21
CA GLY A 49 0.88 -1.22 -29.07
C GLY A 49 -0.60 -1.35 -29.42
N GLU A 50 -1.32 -2.21 -28.71
CA GLU A 50 -2.74 -2.45 -28.97
C GLU A 50 -3.67 -1.45 -28.23
N GLY A 51 -3.08 -0.66 -27.31
CA GLY A 51 -3.80 0.23 -26.43
C GLY A 51 -4.25 1.52 -27.10
N HIS A 52 -5.57 1.73 -27.15
CA HIS A 52 -6.19 2.95 -27.69
C HIS A 52 -7.15 3.53 -26.65
N PRO A 53 -6.63 4.16 -25.58
CA PRO A 53 -7.49 4.68 -24.52
C PRO A 53 -8.40 5.82 -25.01
N PRO A 54 -9.65 5.90 -24.53
CA PRO A 54 -10.47 7.09 -24.75
C PRO A 54 -9.82 8.31 -24.07
N LEU A 55 -10.04 9.51 -24.61
CA LEU A 55 -9.46 10.75 -24.08
C LEU A 55 -9.91 11.05 -22.64
N ALA A 56 -11.11 10.62 -22.26
CA ALA A 56 -11.60 10.68 -20.90
C ALA A 56 -12.65 9.58 -20.67
N ASP A 57 -12.48 8.82 -19.60
CA ASP A 57 -13.50 7.92 -19.07
C ASP A 57 -13.59 8.11 -17.55
N VAL A 58 -14.79 8.40 -17.06
CA VAL A 58 -15.08 8.64 -15.65
C VAL A 58 -15.54 7.37 -14.93
N SER A 59 -15.75 6.27 -15.67
CA SER A 59 -16.25 4.99 -15.12
C SER A 59 -15.38 4.48 -13.95
N GLY A 60 -14.05 4.62 -14.07
CA GLY A 60 -13.07 4.13 -13.10
C GLY A 60 -12.72 5.09 -11.96
N ILE A 61 -13.25 6.32 -11.94
CA ILE A 61 -12.82 7.34 -10.97
C ILE A 61 -13.11 6.92 -9.52
N ARG A 62 -14.21 6.22 -9.30
CA ARG A 62 -14.64 5.74 -7.99
C ARG A 62 -13.65 4.72 -7.41
N ASN A 63 -13.14 3.82 -8.25
CA ASN A 63 -12.15 2.85 -7.81
C ASN A 63 -10.75 3.47 -7.65
N LEU A 64 -10.41 4.43 -8.52
CA LEU A 64 -9.13 5.14 -8.48
C LEU A 64 -8.84 5.75 -7.10
N PHE A 65 -9.83 6.31 -6.41
CA PHE A 65 -9.64 6.90 -5.08
C PHE A 65 -9.10 5.90 -4.05
N GLY A 66 -9.72 4.72 -3.93
CA GLY A 66 -9.29 3.69 -2.97
C GLY A 66 -7.87 3.20 -3.28
N VAL A 67 -7.61 2.94 -4.56
CA VAL A 67 -6.28 2.52 -5.04
C VAL A 67 -5.23 3.60 -4.78
N CYS A 68 -5.49 4.87 -5.06
CA CYS A 68 -4.55 5.96 -4.81
C CYS A 68 -4.22 6.13 -3.32
N VAL A 69 -5.23 6.08 -2.44
CA VAL A 69 -5.00 6.16 -0.98
C VAL A 69 -4.12 4.99 -0.53
N TYR A 70 -4.41 3.78 -1.01
CA TYR A 70 -3.59 2.61 -0.70
C TYR A 70 -2.15 2.73 -1.25
N SER A 71 -1.99 3.16 -2.50
CA SER A 71 -0.69 3.33 -3.17
C SER A 71 0.23 4.32 -2.46
N PHE A 72 -0.32 5.34 -1.82
CA PHE A 72 0.44 6.36 -1.09
C PHE A 72 0.47 6.13 0.44
N MET A 73 0.02 4.96 0.90
CA MET A 73 0.02 4.61 2.30
C MET A 73 1.44 4.22 2.77
N CYS A 74 2.04 5.05 3.61
CA CYS A 74 3.29 4.74 4.31
C CYS A 74 3.34 5.31 5.74
N GLN A 75 2.29 6.01 6.16
CA GLN A 75 2.24 6.83 7.37
C GLN A 75 2.36 6.00 8.65
N HIS A 76 1.97 4.73 8.61
CA HIS A 76 2.14 3.80 9.73
C HIS A 76 3.62 3.44 10.00
N SER A 77 4.51 3.57 9.01
CA SER A 77 5.95 3.29 9.13
C SER A 77 6.83 4.54 9.16
N LEU A 78 6.32 5.67 8.68
CA LEU A 78 7.06 6.95 8.66
C LEU A 78 7.66 7.32 10.04
N PRO A 79 6.96 7.21 11.18
CA PRO A 79 7.53 7.57 12.47
C PRO A 79 8.79 6.77 12.82
N SER A 80 8.78 5.45 12.60
CA SER A 80 9.94 4.59 12.86
C SER A 80 11.11 4.86 11.92
N LEU A 81 10.82 5.30 10.69
CA LEU A 81 11.83 5.69 9.70
C LEU A 81 12.48 7.04 10.02
N ILE A 82 11.68 8.00 10.50
CA ILE A 82 12.11 9.38 10.76
C ILE A 82 12.81 9.53 12.12
N THR A 83 12.37 8.79 13.14
CA THR A 83 12.92 8.85 14.51
C THR A 83 14.46 8.70 14.55
N PRO A 84 15.07 7.69 13.91
CA PRO A 84 16.53 7.49 13.96
C PRO A 84 17.33 8.49 13.11
N VAL A 85 16.69 9.37 12.34
CA VAL A 85 17.41 10.34 11.49
C VAL A 85 18.01 11.46 12.36
N SER A 86 19.35 11.56 12.33
CA SER A 86 20.13 12.50 13.14
C SER A 86 19.82 13.97 12.85
N SER A 87 19.65 14.34 11.57
CA SER A 87 19.35 15.72 11.16
C SER A 87 17.99 15.81 10.49
N LYS A 88 17.06 16.53 11.13
CA LYS A 88 15.68 16.69 10.66
C LYS A 88 15.46 17.90 9.74
N LYS A 89 16.54 18.59 9.33
CA LYS A 89 16.46 19.88 8.60
C LYS A 89 15.75 19.77 7.25
N HIS A 90 15.99 18.69 6.50
CA HIS A 90 15.47 18.51 5.13
C HIS A 90 14.44 17.39 5.00
N ILE A 91 13.93 16.85 6.12
CA ILE A 91 13.05 15.67 6.09
C ILE A 91 11.76 15.94 5.30
N THR A 92 11.14 17.11 5.47
CA THR A 92 9.92 17.45 4.71
C THR A 92 10.17 17.51 3.21
N GLY A 93 11.32 18.07 2.77
CA GLY A 93 11.69 18.13 1.37
C GLY A 93 12.01 16.76 0.78
N LEU A 94 12.71 15.90 1.54
CA LEU A 94 13.01 14.53 1.15
C LEU A 94 11.74 13.68 1.01
N VAL A 95 10.81 13.80 1.97
CA VAL A 95 9.51 13.10 1.91
C VAL A 95 8.70 13.60 0.70
N LEU A 96 8.65 14.91 0.44
CA LEU A 96 7.96 15.44 -0.74
C LEU A 96 8.56 14.91 -2.04
N LEU A 97 9.89 14.90 -2.15
CA LEU A 97 10.59 14.35 -3.32
C LEU A 97 10.26 12.87 -3.54
N ASP A 98 10.23 12.08 -2.46
CA ASP A 98 9.86 10.66 -2.51
C ASP A 98 8.44 10.46 -3.06
N TYR A 99 7.46 11.23 -2.55
CA TYR A 99 6.08 11.19 -3.07
C TYR A 99 5.99 11.58 -4.56
N ILE A 100 6.72 12.60 -5.01
CA ILE A 100 6.75 13.00 -6.42
C ILE A 100 7.36 11.91 -7.30
N LEU A 101 8.45 11.27 -6.84
CA LEU A 101 9.11 10.19 -7.54
C LEU A 101 8.17 8.98 -7.67
N VAL A 102 7.51 8.58 -6.57
CA VAL A 102 6.54 7.48 -6.56
C VAL A 102 5.38 7.77 -7.50
N LEU A 103 4.82 8.98 -7.48
CA LEU A 103 3.75 9.38 -8.40
C LEU A 103 4.19 9.28 -9.86
N SER A 104 5.39 9.79 -10.18
CA SER A 104 5.95 9.75 -11.53
C SER A 104 6.15 8.31 -12.00
N PHE A 105 6.64 7.44 -11.10
CA PHE A 105 6.86 6.03 -11.38
C PHE A 105 5.55 5.25 -11.61
N TYR A 106 4.54 5.48 -10.77
CA TYR A 106 3.20 4.89 -10.97
C TYR A 106 2.56 5.38 -12.25
N SER A 107 2.72 6.67 -12.58
CA SER A 107 2.23 7.23 -13.84
C SER A 107 2.91 6.58 -15.04
N LEU A 108 4.24 6.42 -15.00
CA LEU A 108 5.00 5.75 -16.07
C LEU A 108 4.54 4.30 -16.27
N LEU A 109 4.35 3.54 -15.20
CA LEU A 109 3.83 2.17 -15.29
C LEU A 109 2.40 2.14 -15.82
N GLY A 110 1.52 3.03 -15.34
CA GLY A 110 0.13 3.12 -15.80
C GLY A 110 0.03 3.47 -17.28
N PHE A 111 0.74 4.51 -17.74
CA PHE A 111 0.72 4.91 -19.14
C PHE A 111 1.33 3.84 -20.05
N THR A 112 2.46 3.24 -19.67
CA THR A 112 3.03 2.14 -20.46
C THR A 112 2.07 0.96 -20.56
N ALA A 113 1.32 0.63 -19.51
CA ALA A 113 0.32 -0.43 -19.56
C ALA A 113 -0.82 -0.11 -20.53
N ILE A 114 -1.41 1.08 -20.40
CA ILE A 114 -2.60 1.50 -21.16
C ILE A 114 -2.33 1.62 -22.67
N TYR A 115 -1.13 2.06 -23.07
CA TYR A 115 -0.77 2.17 -24.49
C TYR A 115 -0.20 0.86 -25.08
N CYS A 116 0.37 0.00 -24.25
CA CYS A 116 0.95 -1.27 -24.70
C CYS A 116 -0.12 -2.35 -24.93
N PHE A 117 -1.13 -2.42 -24.07
CA PHE A 117 -2.17 -3.45 -24.08
C PHE A 117 -3.56 -2.87 -24.30
N SER A 118 -4.44 -3.62 -24.96
CA SER A 118 -5.84 -3.26 -25.10
C SER A 118 -6.56 -3.26 -23.75
N SER A 119 -7.54 -2.37 -23.56
CA SER A 119 -8.24 -2.19 -22.28
C SER A 119 -8.92 -3.46 -21.76
N GLY A 120 -9.41 -4.33 -22.66
CA GLY A 120 -10.03 -5.61 -22.28
C GLY A 120 -9.04 -6.73 -21.92
N ALA A 121 -7.75 -6.53 -22.17
CA ALA A 121 -6.69 -7.52 -21.88
C ALA A 121 -5.86 -7.16 -20.64
N LEU A 122 -6.07 -5.99 -20.03
CA LEU A 122 -5.37 -5.57 -18.82
C LEU A 122 -5.78 -6.46 -17.65
N MET A 123 -4.79 -7.07 -16.99
CA MET A 123 -4.99 -7.87 -15.80
C MET A 123 -4.84 -7.01 -14.54
N ASP A 124 -5.43 -7.43 -13.42
CA ASP A 124 -5.27 -6.80 -12.10
C ASP A 124 -3.80 -6.54 -11.72
N MET A 125 -2.91 -7.41 -12.19
CA MET A 125 -1.46 -7.27 -12.03
C MET A 125 -0.79 -7.11 -13.39
N TYR A 126 -0.26 -5.91 -13.65
CA TYR A 126 0.42 -5.56 -14.89
C TYR A 126 1.54 -6.54 -15.29
N THR A 127 2.21 -7.15 -14.32
CA THR A 127 3.28 -8.14 -14.58
C THR A 127 2.76 -9.38 -15.31
N LEU A 128 1.50 -9.76 -15.09
CA LEU A 128 0.88 -10.94 -15.71
C LEU A 128 0.62 -10.74 -17.20
N ASN A 129 0.37 -9.50 -17.65
CA ASN A 129 0.17 -9.17 -19.06
C ASN A 129 1.36 -9.60 -19.95
N PHE A 130 2.57 -9.54 -19.41
CA PHE A 130 3.78 -9.95 -20.14
C PHE A 130 4.02 -11.45 -20.16
N SER A 131 3.43 -12.22 -19.23
CA SER A 131 3.59 -13.68 -19.18
C SER A 131 2.88 -14.40 -20.34
N GLY A 132 1.80 -13.80 -20.87
CA GLY A 132 1.04 -14.35 -22.00
C GLY A 132 1.64 -14.01 -23.38
N CYS A 133 2.52 -13.02 -23.49
CA CYS A 133 3.03 -12.50 -24.76
C CYS A 133 4.26 -13.25 -25.28
N LYS A 134 4.12 -14.55 -25.61
CA LYS A 134 5.24 -15.40 -26.09
C LYS A 134 5.90 -14.89 -27.38
N SER A 135 5.19 -14.13 -28.22
CA SER A 135 5.71 -13.61 -29.48
C SER A 135 6.72 -12.47 -29.30
N PHE A 136 6.66 -11.75 -28.17
CA PHE A 136 7.47 -10.55 -27.94
C PHE A 136 8.35 -10.65 -26.69
N VAL A 137 7.91 -11.43 -25.70
CA VAL A 137 8.62 -11.64 -24.44
C VAL A 137 9.27 -13.02 -24.45
N PRO A 138 10.61 -13.11 -24.30
CA PRO A 138 11.28 -14.38 -24.15
C PRO A 138 10.66 -15.22 -23.02
N PRO A 139 10.48 -16.55 -23.18
CA PRO A 139 9.78 -17.38 -22.20
C PRO A 139 10.33 -17.24 -20.78
N VAL A 140 11.66 -17.15 -20.63
CA VAL A 140 12.32 -16.95 -19.33
C VAL A 140 11.87 -15.66 -18.64
N ILE A 141 11.78 -14.56 -19.40
CA ILE A 141 11.33 -13.26 -18.88
C ILE A 141 9.83 -13.32 -18.55
N GLY A 142 9.03 -13.95 -19.40
CA GLY A 142 7.60 -14.15 -19.16
C GLY A 142 7.32 -14.92 -17.86
N TYR A 143 8.07 -16.00 -17.61
CA TYR A 143 7.98 -16.75 -16.34
C TYR A 143 8.45 -15.93 -15.14
N PHE A 144 9.56 -15.19 -15.27
CA PHE A 144 10.05 -14.32 -14.21
C PHE A 144 9.00 -13.26 -13.80
N LEU A 145 8.40 -12.56 -14.78
CA LEU A 145 7.36 -11.56 -14.53
C LEU A 145 6.06 -12.20 -14.02
N GLY A 146 5.71 -13.40 -14.48
CA GLY A 146 4.55 -14.14 -13.99
C GLY A 146 4.69 -14.57 -12.52
N LEU A 147 5.89 -14.99 -12.09
CA LEU A 147 6.18 -15.40 -10.71
C LEU A 147 6.53 -14.23 -9.78
N PHE A 148 6.82 -13.06 -10.32
CA PHE A 148 7.21 -11.89 -9.54
C PHE A 148 6.25 -11.53 -8.39
N PRO A 149 4.91 -11.51 -8.58
CA PRO A 149 3.98 -11.31 -7.48
C PRO A 149 4.13 -12.36 -6.37
N VAL A 150 4.33 -13.63 -6.75
CA VAL A 150 4.51 -14.73 -5.79
C VAL A 150 5.75 -14.49 -4.93
N PHE A 151 6.88 -14.14 -5.53
CA PHE A 151 8.12 -13.87 -4.79
C PHE A 151 8.00 -12.65 -3.87
N THR A 152 7.41 -11.55 -4.37
CA THR A 152 7.27 -10.33 -3.56
C THR A 152 6.33 -10.52 -2.38
N ILE A 153 5.20 -11.22 -2.56
CA ILE A 153 4.26 -11.53 -1.49
C ILE A 153 4.89 -12.53 -0.52
N SER A 154 5.64 -13.52 -1.01
CA SER A 154 6.28 -14.53 -0.17
C SER A 154 7.29 -13.94 0.81
N THR A 155 8.05 -12.93 0.39
CA THR A 155 9.00 -12.25 1.28
C THR A 155 8.30 -11.30 2.25
N ASN A 156 7.27 -10.59 1.79
CA ASN A 156 6.61 -9.55 2.59
C ASN A 156 5.65 -10.14 3.63
N PHE A 157 4.95 -11.23 3.28
CA PHE A 157 3.91 -11.81 4.12
C PHE A 157 4.41 -12.19 5.53
N PRO A 158 5.53 -12.93 5.69
CA PRO A 158 6.06 -13.26 7.03
C PRO A 158 6.36 -12.02 7.86
N ILE A 159 6.93 -10.98 7.25
CA ILE A 159 7.31 -9.75 7.93
C ILE A 159 6.07 -9.05 8.47
N ILE A 160 5.07 -8.83 7.61
CA ILE A 160 3.82 -8.15 7.97
C ILE A 160 3.07 -8.96 9.01
N ALA A 161 3.03 -10.28 8.89
CA ALA A 161 2.35 -11.13 9.84
C ALA A 161 3.04 -11.12 11.21
N VAL A 162 4.37 -11.19 11.30
CA VAL A 162 5.08 -11.05 12.58
C VAL A 162 4.81 -9.66 13.20
N THR A 163 4.78 -8.60 12.39
CA THR A 163 4.43 -7.25 12.87
C THR A 163 3.00 -7.19 13.40
N LEU A 164 2.02 -7.74 12.69
CA LEU A 164 0.63 -7.75 13.13
C LEU A 164 0.43 -8.58 14.41
N ARG A 165 1.10 -9.72 14.52
CA ARG A 165 1.14 -10.51 15.76
C ARG A 165 1.68 -9.69 16.93
N ASN A 166 2.77 -8.97 16.73
CA ASN A 166 3.35 -8.12 17.79
C ASN A 166 2.42 -6.96 18.15
N ASN A 167 1.74 -6.36 17.17
CA ASN A 167 0.72 -5.33 17.43
C ASN A 167 -0.43 -5.88 18.29
N TRP A 168 -0.90 -7.11 18.03
CA TRP A 168 -1.89 -7.76 18.89
C TRP A 168 -1.39 -7.93 20.32
N LYS A 169 -0.15 -8.40 20.50
CA LYS A 169 0.46 -8.54 21.82
C LYS A 169 0.51 -7.21 22.56
N THR A 170 0.88 -6.13 21.88
CA THR A 170 0.93 -4.79 22.47
C THR A 170 -0.46 -4.25 22.78
N LEU A 171 -1.44 -4.44 21.90
CA LEU A 171 -2.80 -3.91 22.07
C LEU A 171 -3.48 -4.50 23.31
N PHE A 172 -3.29 -5.79 23.58
CA PHE A 172 -3.88 -6.45 24.74
C PHE A 172 -2.97 -6.42 25.97
N HIS A 173 -1.79 -5.79 25.88
CA HIS A 173 -0.81 -5.84 26.97
C HIS A 173 -1.35 -5.04 28.15
N ARG A 174 -1.40 -5.69 29.32
CA ARG A 174 -1.71 -5.04 30.58
C ARG A 174 -0.42 -4.85 31.36
N GLU A 175 -0.19 -3.65 31.86
CA GLU A 175 0.97 -3.35 32.71
C GLU A 175 1.04 -4.36 33.87
N GLY A 176 2.15 -5.11 33.94
CA GLY A 176 2.43 -6.10 34.99
C GLY A 176 1.98 -7.54 34.71
N GLY A 177 1.34 -7.84 33.57
CA GLY A 177 0.90 -9.21 33.23
C GLY A 177 1.73 -9.86 32.11
N THR A 178 2.24 -11.07 32.34
CA THR A 178 2.70 -11.96 31.25
C THR A 178 1.52 -12.73 30.67
N TYR A 179 1.51 -12.93 29.35
CA TYR A 179 0.49 -13.77 28.73
C TYR A 179 0.74 -15.25 29.03
N PRO A 180 -0.32 -16.06 29.21
CA PRO A 180 -0.19 -17.51 29.16
C PRO A 180 0.45 -17.94 27.84
N TRP A 181 1.33 -18.95 27.90
CA TRP A 181 2.05 -19.45 26.73
C TRP A 181 1.14 -19.77 25.53
N LEU A 182 -0.06 -20.31 25.81
CA LEU A 182 -1.08 -20.62 24.81
C LEU A 182 -1.53 -19.36 24.04
N VAL A 183 -1.76 -18.26 24.74
CA VAL A 183 -2.20 -17.01 24.11
C VAL A 183 -1.05 -16.42 23.29
N ASP A 184 0.16 -16.41 23.85
CA ASP A 184 1.33 -15.80 23.23
C ASP A 184 1.84 -16.53 21.97
N SER A 185 1.79 -17.86 22.02
CA SER A 185 2.40 -18.75 21.02
C SER A 185 1.39 -19.34 20.04
N ILE A 186 0.10 -19.40 20.37
CA ILE A 186 -0.93 -20.02 19.52
C ILE A 186 -1.98 -18.99 19.10
N VAL A 187 -2.62 -18.31 20.06
CA VAL A 187 -3.74 -17.41 19.74
C VAL A 187 -3.30 -16.22 18.87
N PHE A 188 -2.24 -15.50 19.24
CA PHE A 188 -1.80 -14.33 18.46
C PHE A 188 -1.32 -14.66 17.04
N PRO A 189 -0.53 -15.72 16.80
CA PRO A 189 -0.25 -16.16 15.43
C PRO A 189 -1.49 -16.58 14.64
N LEU A 190 -2.42 -17.33 15.25
CA LEU A 190 -3.62 -17.82 14.56
C LEU A 190 -4.57 -16.68 14.16
N ILE A 191 -4.86 -15.74 15.05
CA ILE A 191 -5.71 -14.58 14.73
C ILE A 191 -5.07 -13.69 13.64
N THR A 192 -3.75 -13.73 13.51
CA THR A 192 -3.02 -13.03 12.46
C THR A 192 -3.09 -13.75 11.11
N LEU A 193 -3.11 -15.09 11.13
CA LEU A 193 -2.98 -15.94 9.94
C LEU A 193 -4.34 -16.34 9.34
N ILE A 194 -5.34 -16.64 10.18
CA ILE A 194 -6.64 -17.16 9.75
C ILE A 194 -7.43 -16.15 8.90
N PRO A 195 -7.59 -14.86 9.29
CA PRO A 195 -8.41 -13.94 8.50
C PRO A 195 -7.90 -13.72 7.07
N PRO A 196 -6.60 -13.47 6.82
CA PRO A 196 -6.08 -13.39 5.45
C PRO A 196 -6.29 -14.66 4.62
N ILE A 197 -6.24 -15.85 5.26
CA ILE A 197 -6.52 -17.11 4.56
C ILE A 197 -7.98 -17.17 4.14
N ILE A 198 -8.91 -16.86 5.04
CA ILE A 198 -10.35 -16.86 4.73
C ILE A 198 -10.62 -15.90 3.57
N VAL A 199 -10.10 -14.68 3.65
CA VAL A 199 -10.24 -13.68 2.57
C VAL A 199 -9.68 -14.21 1.25
N ALA A 200 -8.51 -14.86 1.26
CA ALA A 200 -7.92 -15.43 0.05
C ALA A 200 -8.73 -16.57 -0.58
N PHE A 201 -9.54 -17.30 0.21
CA PHE A 201 -10.44 -18.34 -0.29
C PHE A 201 -11.82 -17.79 -0.70
N CYS A 202 -12.24 -16.66 -0.13
CA CYS A 202 -13.56 -16.07 -0.40
C CYS A 202 -13.52 -14.97 -1.47
N THR A 203 -12.36 -14.35 -1.73
CA THR A 203 -12.24 -13.18 -2.60
C THR A 203 -11.10 -13.35 -3.61
N HIS A 204 -11.42 -13.20 -4.90
CA HIS A 204 -10.46 -13.28 -5.99
C HIS A 204 -10.20 -11.94 -6.70
N HIS A 205 -10.97 -10.89 -6.38
CA HIS A 205 -10.83 -9.56 -6.97
C HIS A 205 -9.82 -8.72 -6.18
N LEU A 206 -8.59 -8.60 -6.69
CA LEU A 206 -7.53 -7.84 -6.02
C LEU A 206 -7.83 -6.34 -5.99
N GLU A 207 -8.40 -5.83 -7.09
CA GLU A 207 -8.80 -4.42 -7.23
C GLU A 207 -9.78 -4.00 -6.12
N LEU A 208 -10.83 -4.79 -5.88
CA LEU A 208 -11.80 -4.55 -4.82
C LEU A 208 -11.15 -4.58 -3.43
N LEU A 209 -10.29 -5.57 -3.17
CA LEU A 209 -9.63 -5.72 -1.87
C LEU A 209 -8.71 -4.54 -1.55
N VAL A 210 -7.94 -4.07 -2.54
CA VAL A 210 -7.07 -2.90 -2.42
C VAL A 210 -7.91 -1.63 -2.22
N SER A 211 -8.99 -1.49 -2.97
CA SER A 211 -9.89 -0.33 -2.89
C SER A 211 -10.54 -0.20 -1.50
N ILE A 212 -11.06 -1.31 -0.96
CA ILE A 212 -11.61 -1.36 0.40
C ILE A 212 -10.51 -1.05 1.42
N THR A 213 -9.35 -1.68 1.31
CA THR A 213 -8.26 -1.46 2.29
C THR A 213 -7.80 0.00 2.30
N GLY A 214 -7.65 0.62 1.13
CA GLY A 214 -7.31 2.04 1.01
C GLY A 214 -8.40 2.96 1.55
N ALA A 215 -9.66 2.72 1.20
CA ALA A 215 -10.77 3.61 1.54
C ALA A 215 -11.16 3.58 3.03
N TYR A 216 -10.98 2.45 3.70
CA TYR A 216 -11.35 2.30 5.11
C TYR A 216 -10.12 2.48 6.00
N ALA A 217 -9.14 1.56 5.92
CA ALA A 217 -7.96 1.61 6.78
C ALA A 217 -7.01 2.74 6.39
N GLY A 218 -6.78 2.94 5.08
CA GLY A 218 -5.91 4.01 4.59
C GLY A 218 -6.43 5.39 4.92
N ASN A 219 -7.71 5.64 4.67
CA ASN A 219 -8.38 6.90 5.02
C ASN A 219 -8.25 7.24 6.52
N GLY A 220 -8.41 6.24 7.39
CA GLY A 220 -8.19 6.38 8.83
C GLY A 220 -6.77 6.82 9.17
N ILE A 221 -5.77 6.08 8.69
CA ILE A 221 -4.35 6.29 9.02
C ILE A 221 -3.78 7.55 8.35
N GLN A 222 -4.20 7.87 7.12
CA GLN A 222 -3.63 8.93 6.30
C GLN A 222 -4.32 10.27 6.48
N TYR A 223 -5.63 10.29 6.76
CA TYR A 223 -6.40 11.54 6.84
C TYR A 223 -6.99 11.76 8.24
N VAL A 224 -7.80 10.83 8.74
CA VAL A 224 -8.59 11.03 9.97
C VAL A 224 -7.71 11.18 11.22
N ILE A 225 -6.83 10.20 11.47
CA ILE A 225 -5.96 10.20 12.66
C ILE A 225 -5.03 11.42 12.66
N PRO A 226 -4.28 11.73 11.57
CA PRO A 226 -3.43 12.92 11.54
C PRO A 226 -4.21 14.23 11.73
N ALA A 227 -5.42 14.36 11.16
CA ALA A 227 -6.24 15.56 11.32
C ALA A 227 -6.62 15.81 12.80
N PHE A 228 -7.07 14.76 13.50
CA PHE A 228 -7.36 14.87 14.93
C PHE A 228 -6.11 15.11 15.77
N LEU A 229 -5.01 14.39 15.51
CA LEU A 229 -3.74 14.59 16.22
C LEU A 229 -3.27 16.04 16.11
N VAL A 230 -3.34 16.64 14.92
CA VAL A 230 -2.96 18.05 14.72
C VAL A 230 -3.93 18.99 15.45
N ALA A 231 -5.23 18.72 15.43
CA ALA A 231 -6.22 19.56 16.12
C ALA A 231 -6.02 19.54 17.65
N PHE A 232 -5.85 18.36 18.24
CA PHE A 232 -5.64 18.22 19.68
C PHE A 232 -4.25 18.70 20.10
N SER A 233 -3.19 18.36 19.35
CA SER A 233 -1.83 18.82 19.64
C SER A 233 -1.69 20.34 19.62
N ARG A 234 -2.40 21.04 18.71
CA ARG A 234 -2.41 22.51 18.68
C ARG A 234 -3.08 23.11 19.91
N LYS A 235 -4.20 22.53 20.36
CA LYS A 235 -4.90 22.97 21.58
C LYS A 235 -4.05 22.72 22.81
N ASP A 236 -3.50 21.52 22.94
CA ASP A 236 -2.66 21.11 24.05
C ASP A 236 -1.37 21.94 24.15
N SER A 237 -0.68 22.14 23.02
CA SER A 237 0.54 22.98 22.98
C SER A 237 0.26 24.43 23.39
N ALA A 238 -0.91 24.98 23.03
CA ALA A 238 -1.29 26.34 23.40
C ALA A 238 -1.62 26.44 24.90
N LEU A 239 -2.19 25.39 25.50
CA LEU A 239 -2.48 25.31 26.93
C LEU A 239 -1.19 25.16 27.76
N VAL A 240 -0.27 24.30 27.33
CA VAL A 240 0.95 23.97 28.10
C VAL A 240 2.06 25.01 27.95
N TYR A 241 2.30 25.50 26.73
CA TYR A 241 3.46 26.36 26.42
C TYR A 241 3.10 27.83 26.13
N GLY A 242 1.80 28.16 26.13
CA GLY A 242 1.31 29.49 25.78
C GLY A 242 1.40 29.83 24.27
N PRO A 243 0.84 30.97 23.84
CA PRO A 243 0.72 31.34 22.43
C PRO A 243 2.05 31.71 21.73
N GLY A 244 3.14 31.84 22.49
CA GLY A 244 4.43 32.34 21.99
C GLY A 244 5.40 31.29 21.45
N LEU A 245 5.16 29.98 21.66
CA LEU A 245 6.12 28.95 21.25
C LEU A 245 6.02 28.67 19.74
N ALA A 246 7.04 29.10 18.99
CA ALA A 246 7.15 28.80 17.56
C ALA A 246 7.61 27.35 17.34
N ASN A 247 6.66 26.46 17.01
CA ASN A 247 7.01 25.10 16.57
C ASN A 247 7.79 25.16 15.25
N LYS A 248 9.08 24.80 15.30
CA LYS A 248 10.01 24.78 14.15
C LYS A 248 9.55 23.86 13.01
N HIS A 249 8.79 22.81 13.34
CA HIS A 249 8.23 21.84 12.39
C HIS A 249 6.73 22.07 12.14
N ARG A 250 6.23 23.28 12.42
CA ARG A 250 4.83 23.64 12.18
C ARG A 250 4.52 23.55 10.69
N SER A 251 3.44 22.86 10.37
CA SER A 251 2.88 22.81 9.01
C SER A 251 2.55 24.21 8.47
N PRO A 252 2.71 24.47 7.15
CA PRO A 252 2.28 25.72 6.52
C PRO A 252 0.76 25.95 6.64
N PHE A 253 -0.01 24.89 6.85
CA PHE A 253 -1.47 24.91 7.01
C PHE A 253 -1.89 25.31 8.42
N LYS A 254 -1.78 26.62 8.74
CA LYS A 254 -1.99 27.16 10.09
C LYS A 254 -3.45 27.18 10.55
N GLN A 255 -4.39 27.36 9.62
CA GLN A 255 -5.81 27.55 9.92
C GLN A 255 -6.49 26.23 10.33
N VAL A 256 -7.50 26.32 11.21
CA VAL A 256 -8.33 25.18 11.62
C VAL A 256 -9.18 24.66 10.45
N GLY A 257 -9.51 25.51 9.47
CA GLY A 257 -10.24 25.12 8.25
C GLY A 257 -9.58 23.95 7.50
N TRP A 258 -8.25 23.83 7.55
CA TRP A 258 -7.54 22.69 6.94
C TRP A 258 -7.86 21.34 7.59
N VAL A 259 -8.10 21.32 8.90
CA VAL A 259 -8.52 20.09 9.59
C VAL A 259 -9.89 19.67 9.09
N TRP A 260 -10.84 20.60 9.03
CA TRP A 260 -12.18 20.33 8.51
C TRP A 260 -12.18 19.94 7.04
N PHE A 261 -11.34 20.57 6.22
CA PHE A 261 -11.15 20.20 4.83
C PHE A 261 -10.66 18.75 4.69
N VAL A 262 -9.65 18.34 5.46
CA VAL A 262 -9.13 16.96 5.43
C VAL A 262 -10.18 15.96 5.90
N LEU A 263 -10.97 16.29 6.92
CA LEU A 263 -12.06 15.43 7.40
C LEU A 263 -13.21 15.33 6.38
N LEU A 264 -13.55 16.42 5.69
CA LEU A 264 -14.52 16.41 4.60
C LEU A 264 -14.01 15.57 3.43
N TRP A 265 -12.74 15.73 3.07
CA TRP A 265 -12.09 14.91 2.04
C TRP A 265 -12.11 13.43 2.39
N ALA A 266 -11.76 13.09 3.64
CA ALA A 266 -11.85 11.73 4.17
C ALA A 266 -13.27 11.15 4.05
N LEU A 267 -14.29 11.95 4.40
CA LEU A 267 -15.69 11.55 4.27
C LEU A 267 -16.08 11.33 2.80
N LEU A 268 -15.65 12.21 1.88
CA LEU A 268 -15.91 12.04 0.45
C LEU A 268 -15.26 10.76 -0.07
N CYS A 269 -13.98 10.51 0.21
CA CYS A 269 -13.31 9.27 -0.20
C CYS A 269 -14.04 8.02 0.31
N PHE A 270 -14.51 8.07 1.56
CA PHE A 270 -15.31 6.98 2.14
C PHE A 270 -16.62 6.76 1.40
N ILE A 271 -17.39 7.83 1.15
CA ILE A 271 -18.68 7.76 0.45
C ILE A 271 -18.50 7.24 -0.97
N TYR A 272 -17.51 7.78 -1.72
CA TYR A 272 -17.29 7.40 -3.11
C TYR A 272 -16.95 5.91 -3.27
N VAL A 273 -16.09 5.37 -2.41
CA VAL A 273 -15.73 3.95 -2.48
C VAL A 273 -16.85 3.06 -1.95
N THR A 274 -17.58 3.48 -0.92
CA THR A 274 -18.76 2.75 -0.44
C THR A 274 -19.84 2.68 -1.51
N ALA A 275 -20.10 3.79 -2.20
CA ALA A 275 -21.00 3.83 -3.34
C ALA A 275 -20.50 2.96 -4.51
N ASN A 276 -19.18 2.87 -4.72
CA ASN A 276 -18.61 1.96 -5.71
C ASN A 276 -18.96 0.51 -5.41
N ILE A 277 -18.74 0.08 -4.16
CA ILE A 277 -19.02 -1.30 -3.73
C ILE A 277 -20.51 -1.62 -3.93
N ILE A 278 -21.40 -0.76 -3.40
CA ILE A 278 -22.85 -0.98 -3.48
C ILE A 278 -23.34 -1.03 -4.94
N LEU A 279 -22.86 -0.12 -5.80
CA LEU A 279 -23.31 -0.05 -7.18
C LEU A 279 -22.72 -1.15 -8.06
N THR A 280 -21.53 -1.64 -7.74
CA THR A 280 -20.89 -2.74 -8.47
C THR A 280 -21.51 -4.07 -8.07
N ASP A 281 -21.69 -4.31 -6.77
CA ASP A 281 -22.32 -5.53 -6.24
C ASP A 281 -23.84 -5.58 -6.54
N GLY A 282 -24.51 -4.43 -6.64
CA GLY A 282 -25.92 -4.36 -7.04
C GLY A 282 -26.19 -4.53 -8.54
N SER A 283 -25.14 -4.66 -9.36
CA SER A 283 -25.22 -4.89 -10.80
C SER A 283 -24.80 -6.31 -11.25
N ALA A 284 -24.50 -7.18 -10.28
CA ALA A 284 -24.26 -8.61 -10.46
C ALA A 284 -25.49 -9.42 -10.03
#